data_AF-A0A957Q7U4-F1
#
_entry.id   AF-A0A957Q7U4-F1
#
_cell.length_a   1.000
_cell.length_b   1.000
_cell.length_c   1.000
_cell.angle_alpha   90.00
_cell.angle_beta   90.00
_cell.angle_gamma   90.00
#
_symmetry.space_group_name_H-M   'P 1'
#
loop_
_entity.id
_entity.type
_entity.pdbx_description
1 polymer ?
#
loop_
_entity_poly.entity_id
_entity_poly.type
_entity_poly.pdbx_seq_one_letter_code
_entity_poly.pdbx_strand_id
1 'polypeptide(L)'
;MTFRRRTYPELLDNILTTLVQGVSAETHPFPPTDAPPFVTILEHETVAKVISVYGSRNGQSNRFRPEIDFVVEGKTLTWQHEGGQLPDVGTLVSVNYYPASAQANLTDIYPGSVLRTLSETVALEIGRLYAQLELVYQSGFIDTATGSALDNVVALLGIERVRGNHPLGEVLFRRAGSSRGVITIPAGTRITTVDGEVEYETTETVTMLAGQNTVRVNARDLETTNDPLPADQLTVLPI
;
A
#
# COMPACT_ATOMS: atom_id res chain seq x y z
N MET A 1 14.62 -8.99 -12.10
CA MET A 1 14.73 -9.36 -10.67
C MET A 1 13.65 -8.59 -9.93
N THR A 2 12.58 -9.27 -9.50
CA THR A 2 11.48 -8.65 -8.74
C THR A 2 11.89 -8.55 -7.28
N PHE A 3 11.69 -7.39 -6.64
CA PHE A 3 11.94 -7.23 -5.22
C PHE A 3 11.02 -8.15 -4.39
N ARG A 4 11.59 -8.94 -3.48
CA ARG A 4 10.83 -9.75 -2.51
C ARG A 4 11.10 -9.22 -1.11
N ARG A 5 10.04 -8.84 -0.41
CA ARG A 5 10.14 -8.52 1.01
C ARG A 5 10.51 -9.76 1.82
N ARG A 6 11.60 -9.66 2.58
CA ARG A 6 11.98 -10.68 3.57
C ARG A 6 11.27 -10.39 4.88
N THR A 7 10.65 -11.41 5.45
CA THR A 7 9.86 -11.27 6.69
C THR A 7 10.74 -11.37 7.93
N TYR A 8 10.24 -10.89 9.08
CA TYR A 8 10.95 -11.04 10.36
C TYR A 8 11.35 -12.50 10.66
N PRO A 9 10.45 -13.51 10.54
CA PRO A 9 10.83 -14.90 10.79
C PRO A 9 11.91 -15.42 9.84
N GLU A 10 11.85 -15.03 8.56
CA GLU A 10 12.86 -15.40 7.56
C GLU A 10 14.23 -14.82 7.91
N LEU A 11 14.28 -13.54 8.27
CA LEU A 11 15.52 -12.86 8.65
C LEU A 11 16.11 -13.43 9.93
N LEU A 12 15.27 -13.75 10.90
CA LEU A 12 15.70 -14.35 12.16
C LEU A 12 16.30 -15.74 11.94
N ASP A 13 15.66 -16.58 11.13
CA ASP A 13 16.20 -17.89 10.78
C ASP A 13 17.55 -17.76 10.07
N ASN A 14 17.70 -16.80 9.14
CA ASN A 14 18.98 -16.56 8.46
C ASN A 14 20.08 -16.15 9.47
N ILE A 15 19.79 -15.19 10.35
CA ILE A 15 20.75 -14.68 11.34
C ILE A 15 21.17 -15.80 12.30
N LEU A 16 20.21 -16.52 12.88
CA LEU A 16 20.52 -17.60 13.83
C LEU A 16 21.26 -18.75 13.16
N THR A 17 20.88 -19.11 11.94
CA THR A 17 21.57 -20.15 11.17
C THR A 17 23.03 -19.76 10.92
N THR A 18 23.28 -18.50 10.54
CA THR A 18 24.64 -17.97 10.35
C THR A 18 25.45 -18.02 11.65
N LEU A 19 24.87 -17.59 12.77
CA LEU A 19 25.55 -17.48 14.06
C LEU A 19 26.04 -18.83 14.62
N VAL A 20 25.37 -19.92 14.26
CA VAL A 20 25.75 -21.28 14.69
C VAL A 20 26.54 -22.05 13.62
N GLN A 21 27.12 -21.33 12.65
CA GLN A 21 27.88 -21.90 11.53
C GLN A 21 27.07 -22.83 10.61
N GLY A 22 25.77 -22.56 10.48
CA GLY A 22 24.94 -23.14 9.43
C GLY A 22 25.11 -22.44 8.08
N VAL A 23 24.49 -23.02 7.06
CA VAL A 23 24.37 -22.41 5.75
C VAL A 23 23.06 -21.63 5.71
N SER A 24 23.17 -20.30 5.62
CA SER A 24 22.02 -19.41 5.61
C SER A 24 21.70 -18.91 4.20
N ALA A 25 20.41 -18.92 3.85
CA ALA A 25 19.87 -18.36 2.62
C ALA A 25 20.59 -18.84 1.33
N GLU A 26 21.00 -20.11 1.28
CA GLU A 26 21.49 -20.72 0.04
C GLU A 26 20.39 -20.67 -1.01
N THR A 27 20.69 -20.12 -2.18
CA THR A 27 19.65 -19.68 -3.11
C THR A 27 19.65 -20.51 -4.38
N HIS A 28 18.47 -21.00 -4.76
CA HIS A 28 18.26 -21.82 -5.96
C HIS A 28 17.07 -21.32 -6.78
N PRO A 29 17.13 -21.41 -8.13
CA PRO A 29 15.99 -21.09 -8.98
C PRO A 29 14.90 -22.15 -8.87
N PHE A 30 13.64 -21.72 -9.03
CA PHE A 30 12.48 -22.59 -9.15
C PHE A 30 11.72 -22.32 -10.46
N PRO A 31 11.30 -23.37 -11.20
CA PRO A 31 11.57 -24.79 -10.96
C PRO A 31 13.04 -25.13 -11.27
N PRO A 32 13.64 -26.11 -10.57
CA PRO A 32 15.01 -26.54 -10.82
C PRO A 32 15.16 -27.42 -12.07
N THR A 33 14.07 -28.03 -12.53
CA THR A 33 13.97 -28.88 -13.72
C THR A 33 12.70 -28.53 -14.50
N ASP A 34 12.68 -28.79 -15.80
CA ASP A 34 11.53 -28.46 -16.66
C ASP A 34 10.28 -29.30 -16.35
N ALA A 35 10.47 -30.50 -15.76
CA ALA A 35 9.41 -31.44 -15.40
C ALA A 35 9.68 -32.07 -14.03
N PRO A 36 8.62 -32.54 -13.33
CA PRO A 36 8.77 -33.27 -12.08
C PRO A 36 9.54 -34.59 -12.28
N PRO A 37 10.31 -35.06 -11.28
CA PRO A 37 10.45 -34.48 -9.94
C PRO A 37 11.30 -33.20 -9.95
N PHE A 38 10.83 -32.17 -9.25
CA PHE A 38 11.58 -30.93 -9.07
C PHE A 38 12.61 -31.12 -7.97
N VAL A 39 13.87 -31.28 -8.37
CA VAL A 39 14.98 -31.63 -7.48
C VAL A 39 16.03 -30.53 -7.45
N THR A 40 16.33 -30.02 -6.26
CA THR A 40 17.38 -29.03 -6.00
C THR A 40 18.54 -29.71 -5.28
N ILE A 41 19.76 -29.52 -5.79
CA ILE A 41 20.99 -30.03 -5.15
C ILE A 41 21.59 -28.89 -4.33
N LEU A 42 21.77 -29.13 -3.03
CA LEU A 42 22.40 -28.22 -2.10
C LEU A 42 23.93 -28.29 -2.21
N GLU A 43 24.61 -27.18 -1.93
CA GLU A 43 26.05 -27.02 -2.10
C GLU A 43 26.88 -27.93 -1.18
N HIS A 44 26.38 -28.22 0.03
CA HIS A 44 27.10 -29.04 1.01
C HIS A 44 26.69 -30.52 0.94
N GLU A 45 27.67 -31.40 1.13
CA GLU A 45 27.55 -32.83 0.83
C GLU A 45 26.55 -33.59 1.72
N THR A 46 26.32 -33.15 2.95
CA THR A 46 25.34 -33.78 3.85
C THR A 46 24.65 -32.74 4.73
N VAL A 47 23.34 -32.63 4.57
CA VAL A 47 22.47 -31.83 5.44
C VAL A 47 22.10 -32.65 6.66
N ALA A 48 22.49 -32.19 7.85
CA ALA A 48 22.10 -32.82 9.11
C ALA A 48 20.69 -32.39 9.54
N LYS A 49 20.35 -31.11 9.32
CA LYS A 49 19.04 -30.57 9.70
C LYS A 49 18.66 -29.36 8.85
N VAL A 50 17.49 -29.42 8.21
CA VAL A 50 16.88 -28.26 7.56
C VAL A 50 16.19 -27.38 8.61
N ILE A 51 16.43 -26.08 8.54
CA ILE A 51 15.83 -25.09 9.44
C ILE A 51 14.61 -24.45 8.80
N SER A 52 14.76 -23.94 7.59
CA SER A 52 13.66 -23.37 6.84
C SER A 52 13.95 -23.28 5.36
N VAL A 53 12.86 -23.29 4.58
CA VAL A 53 12.88 -23.07 3.14
C VAL A 53 11.88 -21.95 2.85
N TYR A 54 12.37 -20.86 2.26
CA TYR A 54 11.60 -19.67 1.95
C TYR A 54 11.61 -19.40 0.45
N GLY A 55 10.46 -19.07 -0.12
CA GLY A 55 10.34 -18.69 -1.53
C GLY A 55 9.18 -17.74 -1.74
N SER A 56 8.98 -17.29 -2.98
CA SER A 56 7.79 -16.53 -3.33
C SER A 56 6.62 -17.48 -3.54
N ARG A 57 5.44 -17.12 -3.03
CA ARG A 57 4.17 -17.74 -3.37
C ARG A 57 3.11 -16.65 -3.49
N ASN A 58 2.43 -16.58 -4.64
CA ASN A 58 1.51 -15.49 -4.97
C ASN A 58 2.16 -14.09 -4.81
N GLY A 59 3.45 -13.98 -5.15
CA GLY A 59 4.23 -12.74 -5.03
C GLY A 59 4.61 -12.35 -3.60
N GLN A 60 4.35 -13.19 -2.60
CA GLN A 60 4.66 -12.93 -1.19
C GLN A 60 5.70 -13.94 -0.65
N SER A 61 6.52 -13.53 0.32
CA SER A 61 7.43 -14.47 0.98
C SER A 61 6.63 -15.52 1.77
N ASN A 62 6.90 -16.79 1.50
CA ASN A 62 6.22 -17.92 2.11
C ASN A 62 7.24 -18.93 2.64
N ARG A 63 6.98 -19.48 3.83
CA ARG A 63 7.74 -20.60 4.39
C ARG A 63 7.11 -21.91 3.94
N PHE A 64 7.90 -22.77 3.31
CA PHE A 64 7.49 -24.11 2.93
C PHE A 64 7.67 -25.08 4.09
N ARG A 65 6.79 -26.07 4.15
CA ARG A 65 6.73 -27.05 5.25
C ARG A 65 7.51 -28.31 4.87
N PRO A 66 8.44 -28.77 5.73
CA PRO A 66 9.10 -30.05 5.54
C PRO A 66 8.07 -31.20 5.57
N GLU A 67 8.35 -32.27 4.85
CA GLU A 67 7.52 -33.48 4.71
C GLU A 67 6.15 -33.29 4.04
N ILE A 68 5.75 -32.04 3.74
CA ILE A 68 4.49 -31.73 3.06
C ILE A 68 4.77 -31.05 1.72
N ASP A 69 5.56 -29.98 1.73
CA ASP A 69 5.85 -29.19 0.54
C ASP A 69 7.19 -29.63 -0.09
N PHE A 70 8.12 -30.15 0.71
CA PHE A 70 9.40 -30.69 0.25
C PHE A 70 9.95 -31.76 1.22
N VAL A 71 10.86 -32.59 0.74
CA VAL A 71 11.64 -33.58 1.53
C VAL A 71 13.13 -33.37 1.23
N VAL A 72 13.99 -33.54 2.23
CA VAL A 72 15.45 -33.44 2.06
C VAL A 72 16.13 -34.75 2.44
N GLU A 73 16.87 -35.32 1.50
CA GLU A 73 17.65 -36.55 1.68
C GLU A 73 19.11 -36.30 1.29
N GLY A 74 20.03 -36.41 2.24
CA GLY A 74 21.45 -36.11 2.02
C GLY A 74 21.66 -34.64 1.68
N LYS A 75 21.91 -34.32 0.40
CA LYS A 75 22.01 -32.94 -0.13
C LYS A 75 20.91 -32.60 -1.14
N THR A 76 19.94 -33.48 -1.29
CA THR A 76 18.92 -33.40 -2.32
C THR A 76 17.62 -32.93 -1.69
N LEU A 77 17.12 -31.77 -2.13
CA LEU A 77 15.81 -31.26 -1.77
C LEU A 77 14.83 -31.56 -2.91
N THR A 78 13.82 -32.37 -2.63
CA THR A 78 12.79 -32.76 -3.59
C THR A 78 11.47 -32.08 -3.24
N TRP A 79 10.91 -31.32 -4.18
CA TRP A 79 9.61 -30.68 -3.98
C TRP A 79 8.45 -31.65 -4.20
N GLN A 80 7.47 -31.60 -3.30
CA GLN A 80 6.26 -32.39 -3.38
C GLN A 80 5.22 -31.65 -4.23
N HIS A 81 5.07 -32.07 -5.48
CA HIS A 81 4.13 -31.47 -6.43
C HIS A 81 2.70 -32.03 -6.28
N GLU A 82 2.54 -33.19 -5.66
CA GLU A 82 1.23 -33.77 -5.34
C GLU A 82 0.84 -33.43 -3.90
N GLY A 83 -0.09 -32.47 -3.73
CA GLY A 83 -0.61 -32.08 -2.41
C GLY A 83 0.25 -31.07 -1.62
N GLY A 84 1.48 -30.80 -2.06
CA GLY A 84 2.36 -29.77 -1.52
C GLY A 84 2.18 -28.40 -2.18
N GLN A 85 2.64 -27.36 -1.50
CA GLN A 85 2.73 -26.01 -2.06
C GLN A 85 4.05 -25.82 -2.78
N LEU A 86 4.00 -25.29 -4.01
CA LEU A 86 5.18 -24.97 -4.79
C LEU A 86 5.46 -23.45 -4.78
N PRO A 87 6.74 -23.03 -4.92
CA PRO A 87 7.10 -21.65 -5.20
C PRO A 87 6.58 -21.15 -6.54
N ASP A 88 6.49 -19.83 -6.68
CA ASP A 88 6.17 -19.18 -7.95
C ASP A 88 7.28 -19.48 -8.97
N VAL A 89 6.89 -19.84 -10.20
CA VAL A 89 7.82 -20.14 -11.30
C VAL A 89 8.64 -18.90 -11.65
N GLY A 90 9.94 -19.09 -11.89
CA GLY A 90 10.89 -18.01 -12.20
C GLY A 90 11.38 -17.24 -10.97
N THR A 91 11.11 -17.75 -9.77
CA THR A 91 11.56 -17.13 -8.52
C THR A 91 12.69 -17.91 -7.86
N LEU A 92 13.32 -17.28 -6.87
CA LEU A 92 14.40 -17.85 -6.09
C LEU A 92 13.86 -18.40 -4.76
N VAL A 93 14.31 -19.59 -4.41
CA VAL A 93 14.12 -20.21 -3.10
C VAL A 93 15.40 -20.07 -2.29
N SER A 94 15.26 -19.76 -1.01
CA SER A 94 16.34 -19.67 -0.04
C SER A 94 16.20 -20.80 0.98
N VAL A 95 17.27 -21.57 1.18
CA VAL A 95 17.32 -22.71 2.10
C VAL A 95 18.27 -22.39 3.25
N ASN A 96 17.81 -22.63 4.48
CA ASN A 96 18.61 -22.55 5.70
C ASN A 96 18.77 -23.96 6.28
N TYR A 97 20.00 -24.37 6.54
CA TYR A 97 20.27 -25.71 7.09
C TYR A 97 21.60 -25.79 7.84
N TYR A 98 21.73 -26.84 8.65
CA TYR A 98 22.99 -27.22 9.28
C TYR A 98 23.63 -28.38 8.51
N PRO A 99 24.83 -28.19 7.93
CA PRO A 99 25.58 -29.29 7.38
C PRO A 99 26.07 -30.21 8.51
N ALA A 100 26.32 -31.49 8.19
CA ALA A 100 26.82 -32.46 9.18
C ALA A 100 28.21 -32.09 9.74
N SER A 101 28.97 -31.26 9.03
CA SER A 101 30.27 -30.73 9.46
C SER A 101 30.19 -29.49 10.35
N ALA A 102 29.00 -28.90 10.56
CA ALA A 102 28.86 -27.67 11.32
C ALA A 102 29.30 -27.86 12.78
N GLN A 103 30.16 -26.96 13.27
CA GLN A 103 30.59 -26.91 14.67
C GLN A 103 30.10 -25.61 15.30
N ALA A 104 28.92 -25.66 15.91
CA ALA A 104 28.31 -24.49 16.52
C ALA A 104 29.08 -24.07 17.79
N ASN A 105 29.81 -22.95 17.71
CA ASN A 105 30.45 -22.33 18.89
C ASN A 105 29.43 -21.61 19.78
N LEU A 106 28.34 -21.14 19.17
CA LEU A 106 27.20 -20.54 19.86
C LEU A 106 26.04 -21.53 19.79
N THR A 107 25.42 -21.83 20.93
CA THR A 107 24.36 -22.85 21.00
C THR A 107 23.03 -22.34 21.57
N ASP A 108 23.05 -21.17 22.23
CA ASP A 108 21.90 -20.63 22.92
C ASP A 108 20.98 -19.85 21.94
N ILE A 109 20.32 -20.58 21.05
CA ILE A 109 19.42 -20.03 20.02
C ILE A 109 17.93 -20.08 20.40
N TYR A 110 17.64 -20.52 21.62
CA TYR A 110 16.28 -20.71 22.10
C TYR A 110 15.74 -19.45 22.79
N PRO A 111 14.40 -19.28 22.87
CA PRO A 111 13.80 -18.17 23.61
C PRO A 111 14.30 -18.12 25.05
N GLY A 112 14.63 -16.92 25.53
CA GLY A 112 15.23 -16.69 26.85
C GLY A 112 16.76 -16.47 26.82
N SER A 113 17.41 -16.80 25.70
CA SER A 113 18.82 -16.49 25.45
C SER A 113 19.06 -15.01 25.14
N VAL A 114 20.18 -14.47 25.61
CA VAL A 114 20.66 -13.14 25.19
C VAL A 114 20.93 -13.11 23.68
N LEU A 115 21.55 -14.18 23.14
CA LEU A 115 21.84 -14.28 21.71
C LEU A 115 20.55 -14.26 20.89
N ARG A 116 19.54 -15.01 21.33
CA ARG A 116 18.23 -15.04 20.67
C ARG A 116 17.57 -13.66 20.72
N THR A 117 17.50 -13.01 21.89
CA THR A 117 16.85 -11.70 22.04
C THR A 117 17.51 -10.60 21.20
N LEU A 118 18.85 -10.57 21.14
CA LEU A 118 19.56 -9.61 20.30
C LEU A 118 19.30 -9.87 18.81
N SER A 119 19.32 -11.14 18.40
CA SER A 119 19.03 -11.53 17.01
C SER A 119 17.60 -11.19 16.60
N GLU A 120 16.62 -11.36 17.49
CA GLU A 120 15.23 -10.97 17.27
C GLU A 120 15.08 -9.46 17.05
N THR A 121 15.77 -8.65 17.85
CA THR A 121 15.73 -7.19 17.70
C THR A 121 16.32 -6.76 16.35
N VAL A 122 17.49 -7.32 15.98
CA VAL A 122 18.13 -7.02 14.69
C VAL A 122 17.25 -7.49 13.53
N ALA A 123 16.71 -8.71 13.59
CA ALA A 123 15.80 -9.24 12.57
C ALA A 123 14.54 -8.38 12.41
N LEU A 124 14.00 -7.85 13.52
CA LEU A 124 12.83 -6.99 13.51
C LEU A 124 13.12 -5.66 12.81
N GLU A 125 14.24 -5.01 13.13
CA GLU A 125 14.63 -3.76 12.48
C GLU A 125 14.93 -3.96 11.00
N ILE A 126 15.66 -5.01 10.63
CA ILE A 126 15.89 -5.33 9.22
C ILE A 126 14.56 -5.62 8.52
N GLY A 127 13.64 -6.35 9.15
CA GLY A 127 12.31 -6.62 8.62
C GLY A 127 11.47 -5.36 8.38
N ARG A 128 11.59 -4.36 9.26
CA ARG A 128 10.98 -3.03 9.07
C ARG A 128 11.60 -2.31 7.88
N LEU A 129 12.91 -2.36 7.72
CA LEU A 129 13.58 -1.78 6.55
C LEU A 129 13.09 -2.44 5.25
N TYR A 130 12.97 -3.76 5.20
CA TYR A 130 12.39 -4.44 4.02
C TYR A 130 10.94 -4.04 3.75
N ALA A 131 10.13 -3.82 4.79
CA ALA A 131 8.77 -3.33 4.63
C ALA A 131 8.73 -1.90 4.07
N GLN A 132 9.62 -1.02 4.53
CA GLN A 132 9.74 0.33 3.99
C GLN A 132 10.23 0.32 2.53
N LEU A 133 11.21 -0.53 2.20
CA LEU A 133 11.69 -0.71 0.83
C LEU A 133 10.60 -1.24 -0.11
N GLU A 134 9.74 -2.13 0.37
CA GLU A 134 8.57 -2.60 -0.39
C GLU A 134 7.65 -1.43 -0.76
N LEU A 135 7.34 -0.56 0.21
CA LEU A 135 6.50 0.62 -0.02
C LEU A 135 7.16 1.59 -1.01
N VAL A 136 8.47 1.83 -0.89
CA VAL A 136 9.23 2.67 -1.84
C VAL A 136 9.20 2.07 -3.24
N TYR A 137 9.41 0.76 -3.36
CA TYR A 137 9.35 0.05 -4.64
C TYR A 137 7.96 0.19 -5.27
N GLN A 138 6.89 -0.09 -4.52
CA GLN A 138 5.51 0.05 -5.00
C GLN A 138 5.13 1.50 -5.32
N SER A 139 5.72 2.48 -4.65
CA SER A 139 5.51 3.90 -4.92
C SER A 139 6.10 4.36 -6.27
N GLY A 140 6.99 3.56 -6.88
CA GLY A 140 7.63 3.89 -8.15
C GLY A 140 6.85 3.48 -9.40
N PHE A 141 5.77 2.69 -9.26
CA PHE A 141 4.98 2.21 -10.40
C PHE A 141 3.58 2.82 -10.39
N ILE A 142 3.09 3.20 -11.57
CA ILE A 142 1.80 3.87 -11.70
C ILE A 142 0.62 3.01 -11.23
N ASP A 143 0.70 1.69 -11.39
CA ASP A 143 -0.36 0.75 -11.01
C ASP A 143 -0.45 0.53 -9.49
N THR A 144 0.63 0.81 -8.75
CA THR A 144 0.72 0.52 -7.31
C THR A 144 0.93 1.75 -6.44
N ALA A 145 1.39 2.86 -7.01
CA ALA A 145 1.59 4.11 -6.29
C ALA A 145 0.24 4.69 -5.83
N THR A 146 0.22 5.30 -4.65
CA THR A 146 -0.98 5.94 -4.09
C THR A 146 -0.64 7.30 -3.47
N GLY A 147 -1.65 8.13 -3.24
CA GLY A 147 -1.48 9.42 -2.57
C GLY A 147 -0.47 10.34 -3.29
N SER A 148 0.44 10.95 -2.51
CA SER A 148 1.47 11.86 -3.05
C SER A 148 2.50 11.15 -3.95
N ALA A 149 2.75 9.85 -3.74
CA ALA A 149 3.61 9.09 -4.63
C ALA A 149 3.00 8.98 -6.03
N LEU A 150 1.70 8.72 -6.12
CA LEU A 150 0.99 8.70 -7.40
C LEU A 150 1.03 10.06 -8.07
N ASP A 151 0.76 11.14 -7.31
CA ASP A 151 0.85 12.52 -7.81
C ASP A 151 2.24 12.79 -8.43
N ASN A 152 3.32 12.33 -7.80
CA ASN A 152 4.70 12.48 -8.31
C ASN A 152 4.97 11.64 -9.56
N VAL A 153 4.47 10.40 -9.62
CA VAL A 153 4.67 9.50 -10.77
C VAL A 153 3.95 10.05 -12.01
N VAL A 154 2.71 10.52 -11.87
CA VAL A 154 1.93 11.07 -13.00
C VAL A 154 2.42 12.45 -13.43
N ALA A 155 3.03 13.22 -12.53
CA ALA A 155 3.64 14.50 -12.87
C ALA A 155 4.76 14.35 -13.93
N LEU A 156 5.46 13.21 -13.98
CA LEU A 156 6.43 12.90 -15.04
C LEU A 156 5.81 12.83 -16.44
N LEU A 157 4.50 12.55 -16.51
CA LEU A 157 3.71 12.53 -17.75
C LEU A 157 3.04 13.89 -18.02
N GLY A 158 3.31 14.92 -17.22
CA GLY A 158 2.66 16.22 -17.31
C GLY A 158 1.21 16.23 -16.83
N ILE A 159 0.80 15.22 -16.06
CA ILE A 159 -0.55 15.13 -15.50
C ILE A 159 -0.50 15.67 -14.08
N GLU A 160 -1.39 16.60 -13.77
CA GLU A 160 -1.54 17.16 -12.43
C GLU A 160 -2.91 16.83 -11.85
N ARG A 161 -2.95 16.63 -10.54
CA ARG A 161 -4.22 16.36 -9.83
C ARG A 161 -5.03 17.64 -9.72
N VAL A 162 -6.24 17.62 -10.30
CA VAL A 162 -7.24 18.65 -10.04
C VAL A 162 -7.68 18.55 -8.59
N ARG A 163 -7.38 19.59 -7.80
CA ARG A 163 -7.78 19.66 -6.38
C ARG A 163 -9.27 19.98 -6.29
N GLY A 164 -9.91 19.45 -5.25
CA GLY A 164 -11.24 19.92 -4.87
C GLY A 164 -11.21 21.42 -4.63
N ASN A 165 -12.21 22.12 -5.15
CA ASN A 165 -12.42 23.55 -4.95
C ASN A 165 -13.80 23.78 -4.34
N HIS A 166 -14.11 25.01 -3.96
CA HIS A 166 -15.44 25.39 -3.46
C HIS A 166 -16.55 24.83 -4.37
N PRO A 167 -17.56 24.14 -3.80
CA PRO A 167 -18.77 23.81 -4.53
C PRO A 167 -19.36 25.06 -5.22
N LEU A 168 -19.75 24.90 -6.49
CA LEU A 168 -20.35 25.95 -7.31
C LEU A 168 -21.81 25.62 -7.56
N GLY A 169 -22.66 26.65 -7.61
CA GLY A 169 -24.08 26.51 -7.91
C GLY A 169 -24.64 27.76 -8.58
N GLU A 170 -25.82 27.64 -9.19
CA GLU A 170 -26.59 28.77 -9.69
C GLU A 170 -27.76 29.03 -8.73
N VAL A 171 -27.91 30.27 -8.29
CA VAL A 171 -29.02 30.68 -7.41
C VAL A 171 -29.97 31.60 -8.16
N LEU A 172 -31.27 31.34 -8.04
CA LEU A 172 -32.33 32.15 -8.63
C LEU A 172 -32.93 33.08 -7.58
N PHE A 173 -32.74 34.37 -7.78
CA PHE A 173 -33.41 35.40 -7.01
C PHE A 173 -34.75 35.73 -7.65
N ARG A 174 -35.81 35.81 -6.82
CA ARG A 174 -37.14 36.24 -7.25
C ARG A 174 -37.51 37.55 -6.57
N ARG A 175 -37.97 38.51 -7.37
CA ARG A 175 -38.45 39.80 -6.89
C ARG A 175 -39.65 39.63 -5.95
N ALA A 176 -39.60 40.28 -4.79
CA ALA A 176 -40.76 40.39 -3.90
C ALA A 176 -41.84 41.27 -4.54
N GLY A 177 -43.11 40.89 -4.44
CA GLY A 177 -44.22 41.54 -5.14
C GLY A 177 -44.44 43.02 -4.82
N SER A 178 -43.92 43.51 -3.69
CA SER A 178 -44.00 44.92 -3.28
C SER A 178 -42.83 45.78 -3.79
N SER A 179 -41.77 45.19 -4.35
CA SER A 179 -40.56 45.91 -4.76
C SER A 179 -40.64 46.44 -6.18
N ARG A 180 -40.34 47.73 -6.38
CA ARG A 180 -40.34 48.43 -7.68
C ARG A 180 -38.95 48.96 -8.02
N GLY A 181 -38.68 49.14 -9.31
CA GLY A 181 -37.42 49.70 -9.80
C GLY A 181 -36.32 48.65 -10.03
N VAL A 182 -35.11 49.15 -10.23
CA VAL A 182 -33.91 48.34 -10.49
C VAL A 182 -33.35 47.82 -9.16
N ILE A 183 -33.06 46.52 -9.09
CA ILE A 183 -32.43 45.89 -7.90
C ILE A 183 -31.05 45.38 -8.32
N THR A 184 -30.01 45.82 -7.63
CA THR A 184 -28.65 45.30 -7.83
C THR A 184 -28.33 44.30 -6.73
N ILE A 185 -27.92 43.10 -7.12
CA ILE A 185 -27.41 42.06 -6.24
C ILE A 185 -25.89 42.09 -6.38
N PRO A 186 -25.14 42.60 -5.39
CA PRO A 186 -23.69 42.67 -5.47
C PRO A 186 -23.06 41.28 -5.38
N ALA A 187 -21.83 41.16 -5.89
CA ALA A 187 -20.96 40.03 -5.56
C ALA A 187 -20.70 40.00 -4.04
N GLY A 188 -20.62 38.81 -3.45
CA GLY A 188 -20.51 38.61 -2.01
C GLY A 188 -21.84 38.62 -1.26
N THR A 189 -22.98 38.58 -1.95
CA THR A 189 -24.29 38.44 -1.28
C THR A 189 -24.40 37.03 -0.70
N ARG A 190 -24.61 36.92 0.63
CA ARG A 190 -24.70 35.64 1.34
C ARG A 190 -26.09 35.01 1.20
N ILE A 191 -26.11 33.70 1.02
CA ILE A 191 -27.31 32.86 0.93
C ILE A 191 -27.03 31.60 1.74
N THR A 192 -27.95 31.20 2.61
CA THR A 192 -27.75 30.06 3.52
C THR A 192 -28.83 29.01 3.35
N THR A 193 -28.52 27.81 3.85
CA THR A 193 -29.54 26.79 4.11
C THR A 193 -30.47 27.23 5.23
N VAL A 194 -31.63 26.56 5.36
CA VAL A 194 -32.62 26.85 6.42
C VAL A 194 -32.01 26.67 7.81
N ASP A 195 -31.15 25.65 7.96
CA ASP A 195 -30.49 25.34 9.22
C ASP A 195 -29.30 26.26 9.51
N GLY A 196 -28.87 27.08 8.53
CA GLY A 196 -27.75 28.03 8.67
C GLY A 196 -26.36 27.40 8.64
N GLU A 197 -26.26 26.07 8.52
CA GLU A 197 -24.99 25.32 8.57
C GLU A 197 -24.11 25.53 7.33
N VAL A 198 -24.70 25.86 6.18
CA VAL A 198 -23.95 26.04 4.93
C VAL A 198 -24.28 27.39 4.32
N GLU A 199 -23.22 28.14 3.99
CA GLU A 199 -23.31 29.50 3.44
C GLU A 199 -22.63 29.60 2.07
N TYR A 200 -23.36 30.14 1.11
CA TYR A 200 -22.86 30.46 -0.22
C TYR A 200 -22.80 31.97 -0.40
N GLU A 201 -21.88 32.43 -1.24
CA GLU A 201 -21.80 33.83 -1.68
C GLU A 201 -21.93 33.93 -3.19
N THR A 202 -22.58 35.00 -3.67
CA THR A 202 -22.62 35.30 -5.11
C THR A 202 -21.23 35.68 -5.63
N THR A 203 -20.81 35.12 -6.76
CA THR A 203 -19.47 35.38 -7.32
C THR A 203 -19.42 36.60 -8.22
N GLU A 204 -20.58 37.10 -8.65
CA GLU A 204 -20.70 38.21 -9.59
C GLU A 204 -21.84 39.16 -9.21
N THR A 205 -21.72 40.41 -9.65
CA THR A 205 -22.76 41.42 -9.44
C THR A 205 -23.75 41.37 -10.60
N VAL A 206 -25.04 41.26 -10.30
CA VAL A 206 -26.09 41.24 -11.32
C VAL A 206 -27.18 42.25 -10.98
N THR A 207 -27.67 42.93 -12.02
CA THR A 207 -28.74 43.92 -11.91
C THR A 207 -30.04 43.38 -12.49
N MET A 208 -31.07 43.30 -11.67
CA MET A 208 -32.44 42.97 -12.07
C MET A 208 -33.19 44.25 -12.46
N LEU A 209 -33.48 44.38 -13.75
CA LEU A 209 -34.12 45.56 -14.33
C LEU A 209 -35.57 45.74 -13.85
N ALA A 210 -36.10 46.96 -13.99
CA ALA A 210 -37.50 47.25 -13.71
C ALA A 210 -38.41 46.39 -14.62
N GLY A 211 -39.27 45.56 -14.03
CA GLY A 211 -40.14 44.62 -14.75
C GLY A 211 -39.60 43.19 -14.88
N GLN A 212 -38.32 42.96 -14.58
CA GLN A 212 -37.75 41.61 -14.49
C GLN A 212 -38.08 41.01 -13.13
N ASN A 213 -38.66 39.80 -13.12
CA ASN A 213 -39.14 39.12 -11.90
C ASN A 213 -38.15 38.12 -11.33
N THR A 214 -37.22 37.61 -12.14
CA THR A 214 -36.24 36.63 -11.72
C THR A 214 -34.87 36.95 -12.31
N VAL A 215 -33.83 36.62 -11.57
CA VAL A 215 -32.45 36.73 -12.05
C VAL A 215 -31.62 35.58 -11.48
N ARG A 216 -30.70 35.05 -12.28
CA ARG A 216 -29.81 33.96 -11.91
C ARG A 216 -28.41 34.51 -11.73
N VAL A 217 -27.71 34.03 -10.71
CA VAL A 217 -26.37 34.45 -10.36
C VAL A 217 -25.58 33.21 -9.94
N ASN A 218 -24.32 33.13 -10.38
CA ASN A 218 -23.41 32.09 -9.89
C ASN A 218 -23.07 32.35 -8.41
N ALA A 219 -23.04 31.28 -7.63
CA ALA A 219 -22.69 31.30 -6.23
C ALA A 219 -21.66 30.20 -5.94
N ARG A 220 -20.85 30.41 -4.92
CA ARG A 220 -19.89 29.44 -4.41
C ARG A 220 -20.06 29.29 -2.91
N ASP A 221 -19.79 28.09 -2.41
CA ASP A 221 -19.69 27.85 -0.98
C ASP A 221 -18.53 28.67 -0.38
N LEU A 222 -18.67 29.13 0.85
CA LEU A 222 -17.58 29.77 1.59
C LEU A 222 -16.53 28.75 2.06
N GLU A 223 -16.92 27.49 2.27
CA GLU A 223 -16.01 26.43 2.70
C GLU A 223 -15.72 25.44 1.57
N THR A 224 -14.46 25.02 1.46
CA THR A 224 -14.03 24.03 0.44
C THR A 224 -14.32 22.59 0.83
N THR A 225 -14.71 22.35 2.08
CA THR A 225 -14.89 21.02 2.68
C THR A 225 -16.32 20.51 2.61
N ASN A 226 -17.28 21.40 2.35
CA ASN A 226 -18.68 21.04 2.25
C ASN A 226 -18.96 20.24 0.98
N ASP A 227 -19.85 19.26 1.11
CA ASP A 227 -20.38 18.56 -0.05
C ASP A 227 -21.31 19.50 -0.85
N PRO A 228 -21.36 19.35 -2.19
CA PRO A 228 -22.31 20.10 -3.01
C PRO A 228 -23.75 19.88 -2.53
N LEU A 229 -24.48 20.98 -2.36
CA LEU A 229 -25.88 20.92 -1.94
C LEU A 229 -26.79 20.50 -3.11
N PRO A 230 -27.88 19.72 -2.85
CA PRO A 230 -28.91 19.51 -3.85
C PRO A 230 -29.68 20.82 -4.13
N ALA A 231 -30.42 20.82 -5.25
CA ALA A 231 -31.25 21.96 -5.63
C ALA A 231 -32.23 22.36 -4.50
N ASP A 232 -32.57 23.65 -4.46
CA ASP A 232 -33.57 24.25 -3.56
C ASP A 232 -33.24 24.20 -2.06
N GLN A 233 -31.99 23.97 -1.67
CA GLN A 233 -31.56 24.04 -0.25
C GLN A 233 -31.14 25.45 0.20
N LEU A 234 -30.56 26.24 -0.70
CA LEU A 234 -30.14 27.62 -0.46
C LEU A 234 -31.34 28.57 -0.59
N THR A 235 -32.06 28.78 0.51
CA THR A 235 -33.37 29.47 0.50
C THR A 235 -33.44 30.69 1.41
N VAL A 236 -32.46 30.87 2.28
CA VAL A 236 -32.47 31.94 3.29
C VAL A 236 -31.45 33.02 2.91
N LEU A 237 -31.86 34.28 2.99
CA LEU A 237 -30.96 35.43 2.93
C LEU A 237 -30.73 35.91 4.37
N PRO A 238 -29.54 35.67 4.96
CA PRO A 238 -29.24 36.14 6.30
C PRO A 238 -29.28 37.68 6.33
N ILE A 239 -29.89 38.22 7.39
CA ILE A 239 -30.11 39.65 7.60
C ILE A 239 -28.87 40.28 8.24
#